data_AF-A0ABC8LA14-F1
#
_entry.id   AF-A0ABC8LA14-F1
#
_cell.length_a   1.000
_cell.length_b   1.000
_cell.length_c   1.000
_cell.angle_alpha   90.00
_cell.angle_beta   90.00
_cell.angle_gamma   90.00
#
_symmetry.space_group_name_H-M   'P 1'
#
loop_
_entity.id
_entity.type
_entity.pdbx_description
1 polymer ?
#
loop_
_entity_poly.entity_id
_entity_poly.type
_entity_poly.pdbx_seq_one_letter_code
_entity_poly.pdbx_strand_id
1 'polypeptide(L)'
;MYGGRRVSLQDIKMCVSQVNVSLEREDKGTKNNLYKECYYTGGSSEYLSCLNPDKKPLHDVLGFKREVNGIIMDIALQWYVDGYSDTMLGYANGIRTNDGGTHIDGVKSSITRTINNFAKKSEVVKGEDITFRGEHVREGLTCVVSVIVPNPEFEGQTQTRLGNPYIREIVDQSVQMYLTEYFKLHQDVLESIISKSFNAYKTALALKKARDLIRSNSVSMPCTIHEIMTIDSSEKTVNYGVGLEML
;
A
#
# COMPACT_ATOMS: atom_id res chain seq x y z
N MET A 1 -12.20 -12.65 30.61
CA MET A 1 -11.68 -13.40 29.44
C MET A 1 -11.08 -12.38 28.47
N TYR A 2 -9.77 -12.14 28.54
CA TYR A 2 -9.10 -11.21 27.61
C TYR A 2 -8.65 -12.01 26.38
N GLY A 3 -9.26 -11.73 25.23
CA GLY A 3 -8.81 -12.24 23.94
C GLY A 3 -7.48 -11.58 23.57
N GLY A 4 -6.38 -12.18 24.01
CA GLY A 4 -5.03 -11.77 23.63
C GLY A 4 -4.86 -11.90 22.11
N ARG A 5 -4.75 -10.77 21.41
CA ARG A 5 -4.38 -10.74 19.99
C ARG A 5 -2.97 -11.32 19.84
N ARG A 6 -2.80 -12.22 18.86
CA ARG A 6 -1.49 -12.56 18.29
C ARG A 6 -0.93 -11.31 17.61
N VAL A 7 -0.14 -10.52 18.33
CA VAL A 7 0.81 -9.61 17.68
C VAL A 7 1.87 -10.51 17.05
N SER A 8 2.09 -10.38 15.74
CA SER A 8 3.14 -11.19 15.11
C SER A 8 4.49 -10.68 15.65
N LEU A 9 5.33 -11.59 16.14
CA LEU A 9 6.63 -11.23 16.74
C LEU A 9 7.57 -10.50 15.76
N GLN A 10 7.27 -10.61 14.46
CA GLN A 10 7.97 -9.91 13.39
C GLN A 10 7.74 -8.39 13.46
N ASP A 11 6.56 -7.94 13.88
CA ASP A 11 6.16 -6.54 13.90
C ASP A 11 6.82 -5.76 15.05
N ILE A 12 7.00 -6.41 16.21
CA ILE A 12 7.63 -5.80 17.40
C ILE A 12 9.14 -5.60 17.16
N LYS A 13 9.79 -6.54 16.47
CA LYS A 13 11.25 -6.55 16.24
C LYS A 13 11.72 -5.50 15.23
N MET A 14 10.82 -5.02 14.37
CA MET A 14 11.14 -3.99 13.37
C MET A 14 11.37 -2.60 14.00
N CYS A 15 10.65 -2.27 15.08
CA CYS A 15 10.58 -0.90 15.58
C CYS A 15 11.69 -0.51 16.56
N VAL A 16 12.53 -1.45 17.00
CA VAL A 16 13.63 -1.15 17.93
C VAL A 16 14.90 -1.83 17.45
N SER A 17 15.92 -1.04 17.09
CA SER A 17 17.23 -1.54 16.69
C SER A 17 17.99 -2.28 17.82
N GLN A 18 17.41 -2.38 19.02
CA GLN A 18 18.04 -2.96 20.21
C GLN A 18 17.05 -3.65 21.18
N VAL A 19 16.12 -4.49 20.70
CA VAL A 19 15.39 -5.38 21.61
C VAL A 19 15.63 -6.84 21.25
N ASN A 20 16.39 -7.52 22.11
CA ASN A 20 16.43 -8.97 22.20
C ASN A 20 15.10 -9.44 22.82
N VAL A 21 14.17 -9.87 21.99
CA VAL A 21 12.97 -10.58 22.46
C VAL A 21 13.28 -12.07 22.45
N SER A 22 13.67 -12.61 23.59
CA SER A 22 13.71 -14.05 23.85
C SER A 22 12.32 -14.49 24.32
N LEU A 23 11.72 -15.49 23.67
CA LEU A 23 10.49 -16.11 24.16
C LEU A 23 10.72 -17.59 24.41
N GLU A 24 10.70 -17.97 25.69
CA GLU A 24 10.44 -19.34 26.10
C GLU A 24 8.92 -19.53 26.19
N ARG A 25 8.39 -20.49 25.43
CA ARG A 25 7.09 -21.10 25.72
C ARG A 25 7.31 -22.55 26.08
N GLU A 26 6.99 -22.89 27.32
CA GLU A 26 6.84 -24.27 27.75
C GLU A 26 5.44 -24.74 27.35
N ASP A 27 5.31 -25.40 26.20
CA ASP A 27 4.09 -26.15 25.85
C ASP A 27 4.47 -27.58 25.46
N LYS A 28 4.09 -28.51 26.34
CA LYS A 28 4.15 -29.95 26.13
C LYS A 28 3.19 -30.32 24.98
N GLY A 29 3.73 -30.73 23.84
CA GLY A 29 2.96 -31.45 22.82
C GLY A 29 3.23 -31.02 21.38
N THR A 30 4.09 -31.79 20.73
CA THR A 30 4.35 -31.95 19.30
C THR A 30 3.40 -31.26 18.31
N LYS A 31 3.90 -30.20 17.67
CA LYS A 31 3.84 -29.95 16.22
C LYS A 31 4.75 -28.76 15.89
N ASN A 32 5.77 -29.00 15.06
CA ASN A 32 6.76 -28.01 14.62
C ASN A 32 6.10 -26.73 14.10
N ASN A 33 6.01 -25.71 14.94
CA ASN A 33 5.82 -24.34 14.49
C ASN A 33 7.19 -23.87 13.98
N LEU A 34 7.33 -23.73 12.66
CA LEU A 34 8.47 -23.06 12.05
C LEU A 34 8.43 -21.58 12.43
N TYR A 35 9.03 -21.23 13.55
CA TYR A 35 9.26 -19.84 13.91
C TYR A 35 10.42 -19.32 13.05
N LYS A 36 10.11 -18.50 12.05
CA LYS A 36 11.14 -17.75 11.34
C LYS A 36 11.52 -16.54 12.18
N GLU A 37 12.53 -16.71 13.03
CA GLU A 37 13.16 -15.60 13.75
C GLU A 37 13.96 -14.74 12.76
N CYS A 38 13.31 -13.76 12.14
CA CYS A 38 14.02 -12.76 11.37
C CYS A 38 14.64 -11.73 12.33
N TYR A 39 15.94 -11.51 12.27
CA TYR A 39 16.62 -10.39 12.91
C TYR A 39 16.80 -9.32 11.84
N TYR A 40 16.17 -8.16 12.00
CA TYR A 40 16.33 -7.05 11.06
C TYR A 40 17.34 -6.06 11.66
N THR A 41 18.55 -6.04 11.11
CA THR A 41 19.58 -5.08 11.49
C THR A 41 19.50 -3.79 10.65
N GLY A 42 18.96 -3.91 9.43
CA GLY A 42 18.76 -2.83 8.46
C GLY A 42 17.47 -2.01 8.64
N GLY A 43 16.71 -2.23 9.71
CA GLY A 43 15.47 -1.47 10.00
C GLY A 43 14.38 -1.65 8.94
N SER A 44 13.68 -0.56 8.61
CA SER A 44 12.52 -0.61 7.70
C SER A 44 12.84 -1.11 6.28
N SER A 45 14.06 -0.86 5.80
CA SER A 45 14.47 -1.23 4.43
C SER A 45 14.63 -2.74 4.27
N GLU A 46 15.26 -3.40 5.24
CA GLU A 46 15.43 -4.87 5.24
C GLU A 46 14.10 -5.58 5.41
N TYR A 47 13.23 -5.06 6.28
CA TYR A 47 11.88 -5.58 6.47
C TYR A 47 11.06 -5.53 5.18
N LEU A 48 11.16 -4.42 4.42
CA LEU A 48 10.48 -4.30 3.13
C LEU A 48 11.00 -5.33 2.13
N SER A 49 12.31 -5.55 2.03
CA SER A 49 12.90 -6.58 1.16
C SER A 49 12.40 -8.00 1.47
N CYS A 50 12.12 -8.30 2.74
CA CYS A 50 11.57 -9.59 3.15
C CYS A 50 10.07 -9.75 2.94
N LEU A 51 9.32 -8.66 2.75
CA LEU A 51 7.85 -8.72 2.66
C LEU A 51 7.35 -9.28 1.32
N ASN A 52 8.06 -9.00 0.23
CA ASN A 52 7.61 -9.34 -1.12
C ASN A 52 8.68 -10.13 -1.90
N PRO A 53 9.05 -11.35 -1.47
CA PRO A 53 10.07 -12.14 -2.16
C PRO A 53 9.65 -12.54 -3.59
N ASP A 54 8.35 -12.67 -3.84
CA ASP A 54 7.81 -13.17 -5.12
C ASP A 54 7.46 -12.06 -6.12
N LYS A 55 7.53 -10.78 -5.71
CA LYS A 55 7.17 -9.66 -6.60
C LYS A 55 8.40 -9.08 -7.26
N LYS A 56 8.31 -8.70 -8.54
CA LYS A 56 9.42 -8.05 -9.25
C LYS A 56 9.55 -6.57 -8.85
N PRO A 57 10.64 -6.16 -8.17
CA PRO A 57 10.86 -4.76 -7.83
C PRO A 57 11.14 -3.92 -9.08
N LEU A 58 10.68 -2.67 -9.08
CA LEU A 58 10.94 -1.69 -10.15
C LEU A 58 12.33 -1.05 -9.98
N HIS A 59 12.77 -0.88 -8.73
CA HIS A 59 14.03 -0.25 -8.33
C HIS A 59 14.43 -0.75 -6.93
N ASP A 60 15.63 -0.41 -6.46
CA ASP A 60 16.11 -0.73 -5.12
C ASP A 60 15.29 -0.05 -4.02
N VAL A 61 15.30 -0.60 -2.80
CA VAL A 61 14.49 -0.06 -1.69
C VAL A 61 14.90 1.40 -1.41
N LEU A 62 13.90 2.28 -1.47
CA LEU A 62 14.06 3.70 -1.11
C LEU A 62 13.78 3.82 0.38
N GLY A 63 14.78 4.15 1.19
CA GLY A 63 14.61 4.24 2.63
C GLY A 63 15.43 5.34 3.26
N PHE A 64 14.87 5.97 4.29
CA PHE A 64 15.59 6.97 5.09
C PHE A 64 15.15 6.95 6.55
N LYS A 65 16.08 7.37 7.41
CA LYS A 65 15.83 7.65 8.82
C LYS A 65 16.04 9.13 9.07
N ARG A 66 15.14 9.76 9.82
CA ARG A 66 15.25 11.16 10.19
C ARG A 66 14.71 11.40 11.58
N GLU A 67 15.32 12.35 12.29
CA GLU A 67 14.79 12.87 13.54
C GLU A 67 14.45 14.35 13.37
N VAL A 68 13.22 14.73 13.75
CA VAL A 68 12.74 16.12 13.70
C VAL A 68 11.92 16.38 14.95
N ASN A 69 12.28 17.40 15.74
CA ASN A 69 11.55 17.79 16.95
C ASN A 69 11.32 16.64 17.96
N GLY A 70 12.31 15.75 18.12
CA GLY A 70 12.23 14.57 18.98
C GLY A 70 11.33 13.45 18.44
N ILE A 71 10.87 13.55 17.19
CA ILE A 71 10.15 12.50 16.48
C ILE A 71 11.16 11.79 15.58
N ILE A 72 11.35 10.49 15.79
CA ILE A 72 12.20 9.66 14.94
C ILE A 72 11.31 8.96 13.94
N MET A 73 11.65 9.02 12.66
CA MET A 73 10.96 8.29 11.60
C MET A 73 11.94 7.40 10.84
N ASP A 74 11.48 6.20 10.50
CA ASP A 74 12.16 5.24 9.65
C ASP A 74 11.16 4.78 8.59
N ILE A 75 11.39 5.20 7.35
CA ILE A 75 10.47 5.00 6.24
C ILE A 75 11.21 4.28 5.12
N ALA A 76 10.63 3.19 4.64
CA ALA A 76 11.08 2.47 3.45
C ALA A 76 9.93 2.29 2.46
N LEU A 77 10.23 2.35 1.18
CA LEU A 77 9.24 2.21 0.12
C LEU A 77 9.87 1.62 -1.16
N GLN A 78 9.07 0.86 -1.89
CA GLN A 78 9.46 0.24 -3.15
C GLN A 78 8.24 0.03 -4.04
N TRP A 79 8.35 0.40 -5.31
CA TRP A 79 7.36 0.05 -6.32
C TRP A 79 7.69 -1.31 -6.95
N TYR A 80 6.65 -2.07 -7.27
CA TYR A 80 6.75 -3.37 -7.94
C TYR A 80 6.05 -3.33 -9.29
N VAL A 81 6.61 -4.03 -10.27
CA VAL A 81 6.06 -4.10 -11.64
C VAL A 81 4.68 -4.75 -11.62
N ASP A 82 4.57 -5.90 -10.94
CA ASP A 82 3.40 -6.78 -10.95
C ASP A 82 2.32 -6.39 -9.92
N GLY A 83 2.52 -5.27 -9.22
CA GLY A 83 1.58 -4.77 -8.23
C GLY A 83 0.51 -3.86 -8.84
N TYR A 84 -0.76 -4.13 -8.52
CA TYR A 84 -1.93 -3.32 -8.93
C TYR A 84 -2.64 -2.64 -7.75
N SER A 85 -2.15 -2.85 -6.53
CA SER A 85 -2.65 -2.22 -5.30
C SER A 85 -1.49 -1.69 -4.46
N ASP A 86 -1.78 -0.72 -3.58
CA ASP A 86 -0.82 -0.24 -2.60
C ASP A 86 -0.88 -1.06 -1.31
N THR A 87 0.27 -1.25 -0.68
CA THR A 87 0.42 -1.89 0.64
C THR A 87 1.20 -0.95 1.54
N MET A 88 0.54 -0.37 2.54
CA MET A 88 1.18 0.52 3.51
C MET A 88 1.10 -0.05 4.91
N LEU A 89 2.27 -0.32 5.50
CA LEU A 89 2.40 -0.85 6.85
C LEU A 89 2.87 0.28 7.77
N GLY A 90 1.97 0.77 8.64
CA GLY A 90 2.30 1.85 9.58
C GLY A 90 2.53 1.35 11.00
N TYR A 91 3.50 1.96 11.68
CA TYR A 91 3.85 1.71 13.07
C TYR A 91 4.05 3.03 13.81
N ALA A 92 3.51 3.12 15.02
CA ALA A 92 3.74 4.23 15.94
C ALA A 92 4.21 3.65 17.29
N ASN A 93 5.41 4.01 17.73
CA ASN A 93 6.06 3.51 18.95
C ASN A 93 6.08 1.98 19.04
N GLY A 94 6.30 1.28 17.93
CA GLY A 94 6.25 -0.19 17.89
C GLY A 94 4.87 -0.81 17.76
N ILE A 95 3.81 -0.02 17.85
CA ILE A 95 2.43 -0.49 17.73
C ILE A 95 1.99 -0.38 16.27
N ARG A 96 1.46 -1.48 15.74
CA ARG A 96 0.93 -1.51 14.37
C ARG A 96 -0.37 -0.71 14.26
N THR A 97 -0.38 0.29 13.37
CA THR A 97 -1.56 1.12 13.08
C THR A 97 -2.31 0.56 11.87
N ASN A 98 -3.20 -0.42 12.10
CA ASN A 98 -3.93 -1.11 11.02
C ASN A 98 -4.87 -0.21 10.23
N ASP A 99 -5.49 0.78 10.91
CA ASP A 99 -6.41 1.73 10.29
C ASP A 99 -5.67 2.98 9.76
N GLY A 100 -4.33 2.97 9.85
CA GLY A 100 -3.44 4.02 9.38
C GLY A 100 -3.29 5.17 10.36
N GLY A 101 -3.44 6.41 9.88
CA GLY A 101 -3.28 7.59 10.70
C GLY A 101 -2.43 8.66 10.05
N THR A 102 -2.11 9.69 10.83
CA THR A 102 -1.49 10.92 10.36
C THR A 102 -0.12 10.71 9.71
N HIS A 103 0.68 9.77 10.20
CA HIS A 103 1.95 9.35 9.60
C HIS A 103 1.77 8.75 8.20
N ILE A 104 0.86 7.80 8.02
CA ILE A 104 0.60 7.19 6.69
C ILE A 104 0.00 8.22 5.74
N ASP A 105 -0.94 9.04 6.20
CA ASP A 105 -1.58 10.06 5.39
C ASP A 105 -0.57 11.11 4.90
N GLY A 106 0.43 11.44 5.73
CA GLY A 106 1.57 12.28 5.35
C GLY A 106 2.39 11.67 4.21
N VAL A 107 2.75 10.38 4.31
CA VAL A 107 3.46 9.67 3.23
C VAL A 107 2.66 9.65 1.92
N LYS A 108 1.36 9.31 2.00
CA LYS A 108 0.47 9.25 0.83
C LYS A 108 0.38 10.60 0.11
N SER A 109 0.22 11.67 0.88
CA SER A 109 0.19 13.05 0.38
C SER A 109 1.50 13.41 -0.31
N SER A 110 2.62 13.19 0.38
CA SER A 110 3.95 13.59 -0.07
C SER A 110 4.36 12.90 -1.36
N ILE A 111 4.15 11.58 -1.45
CA ILE A 111 4.45 10.81 -2.66
C ILE A 111 3.63 11.33 -3.85
N THR A 112 2.31 11.49 -3.65
CA THR A 112 1.41 11.96 -4.71
C THR A 112 1.81 13.34 -5.21
N ARG A 113 2.14 14.26 -4.30
CA ARG A 113 2.56 15.62 -4.64
C ARG A 113 3.91 15.63 -5.36
N THR A 114 4.89 14.88 -4.85
CA THR A 114 6.25 14.84 -5.38
C THR A 114 6.25 14.27 -6.80
N ILE A 115 5.61 13.12 -7.02
CA ILE A 115 5.54 12.51 -8.35
C ILE A 115 4.79 13.40 -9.34
N ASN A 116 3.67 14.04 -8.96
CA ASN A 116 2.98 14.98 -9.85
C ASN A 116 3.84 16.19 -10.23
N ASN A 117 4.65 16.71 -9.30
CA ASN A 117 5.55 17.83 -9.60
C ASN A 117 6.62 17.46 -10.64
N PHE A 118 7.12 16.23 -10.59
CA PHE A 118 8.07 15.71 -11.57
C PHE A 118 7.39 15.31 -12.89
N ALA A 119 6.20 14.72 -12.83
CA ALA A 119 5.43 14.31 -14.00
C ALA A 119 5.14 15.48 -14.96
N LYS A 120 4.84 16.67 -14.43
CA LYS A 120 4.65 17.89 -15.23
C LYS A 120 5.84 18.28 -16.09
N LYS A 121 7.05 17.83 -15.72
CA LYS A 121 8.30 18.11 -16.43
C LYS A 121 8.81 16.91 -17.22
N SER A 122 8.16 15.75 -17.09
CA SER A 122 8.59 14.50 -17.72
C SER A 122 8.17 14.46 -19.18
N GLU A 123 9.01 13.86 -20.02
CA GLU A 123 8.69 13.65 -21.44
C GLU A 123 7.60 12.60 -21.64
N VAL A 124 7.43 11.68 -20.67
CA VAL A 124 6.44 10.58 -20.72
C VAL A 124 5.00 11.10 -20.80
N VAL A 125 4.73 12.27 -20.21
CA VAL A 125 3.39 12.87 -20.11
C VAL A 125 3.29 14.14 -20.96
N LYS A 126 4.32 14.43 -21.77
CA LYS A 126 4.41 15.67 -22.54
C LYS A 126 3.30 15.75 -23.58
N GLY A 127 2.49 16.81 -23.50
CA GLY A 127 1.35 17.05 -24.41
C GLY A 127 0.00 16.68 -23.82
N GLU A 128 -0.06 16.02 -22.66
CA GLU A 128 -1.30 15.75 -21.94
C GLU A 128 -1.26 16.51 -20.58
N ASP A 129 -2.22 17.40 -20.32
CA ASP A 129 -2.36 18.06 -19.01
C ASP A 129 -2.95 17.08 -17.98
N ILE A 130 -2.12 16.15 -17.53
CA ILE A 130 -2.54 15.09 -16.60
C ILE A 130 -2.07 15.42 -15.20
N THR A 131 -3.02 15.30 -14.27
CA THR A 131 -2.74 15.22 -12.85
C THR A 131 -3.12 13.83 -12.35
N PHE A 132 -2.13 13.07 -11.88
CA PHE A 132 -2.36 11.75 -11.31
C PHE A 132 -3.04 11.86 -9.96
N ARG A 133 -4.11 11.09 -9.76
CA ARG A 133 -4.66 10.82 -8.44
C ARG A 133 -3.71 9.94 -7.63
N GLY A 134 -3.82 10.03 -6.31
CA GLY A 134 -2.95 9.26 -5.42
C GLY A 134 -3.05 7.74 -5.62
N GLU A 135 -4.20 7.22 -6.06
CA GLU A 135 -4.38 5.80 -6.37
C GLU A 135 -3.51 5.35 -7.57
N HIS A 136 -3.32 6.22 -8.58
CA HIS A 136 -2.48 5.90 -9.74
C HIS A 136 -1.00 5.92 -9.38
N VAL A 137 -0.58 6.89 -8.56
CA VAL A 137 0.82 7.03 -8.15
C VAL A 137 1.25 5.88 -7.23
N ARG A 138 0.34 5.41 -6.38
CA ARG A 138 0.64 4.34 -5.41
C ARG A 138 0.41 2.94 -5.96
N GLU A 139 0.01 2.77 -7.22
CA GLU A 139 -0.19 1.45 -7.79
C GLU A 139 1.10 0.62 -7.70
N GLY A 140 1.02 -0.54 -7.05
CA GLY A 140 2.16 -1.43 -6.84
C GLY A 140 3.20 -0.93 -5.83
N LEU A 141 2.88 0.10 -5.05
CA LEU A 141 3.73 0.59 -3.96
C LEU A 141 3.60 -0.31 -2.74
N THR A 142 4.71 -0.81 -2.22
CA THR A 142 4.79 -1.23 -0.81
C THR A 142 5.57 -0.21 -0.03
N CYS A 143 5.05 0.20 1.12
CA CYS A 143 5.71 1.13 2.00
C CYS A 143 5.58 0.68 3.45
N VAL A 144 6.65 0.89 4.20
CA VAL A 144 6.69 0.67 5.64
C VAL A 144 7.07 1.98 6.32
N VAL A 145 6.24 2.42 7.24
CA VAL A 145 6.33 3.71 7.92
C VAL A 145 6.39 3.46 9.40
N SER A 146 7.54 3.70 10.03
CA SER A 146 7.68 3.64 11.48
C SER A 146 7.97 5.03 12.04
N VAL A 147 7.20 5.44 13.05
CA VAL A 147 7.41 6.69 13.77
C VAL A 147 7.51 6.43 15.27
N ILE A 148 8.45 7.08 15.92
CA ILE A 148 8.59 7.15 17.38
C ILE A 148 8.25 8.58 17.80
N VAL A 149 7.22 8.70 18.63
CA VAL A 149 6.55 9.94 19.01
C VAL A 149 6.55 10.03 20.53
N PRO A 150 6.91 11.17 21.13
CA PRO A 150 6.95 11.31 22.59
C PRO A 150 5.56 11.19 23.24
N ASN A 151 4.54 11.83 22.65
CA ASN A 151 3.16 11.85 23.17
C ASN A 151 2.18 11.38 22.08
N PRO A 152 2.09 10.05 21.83
CA PRO A 152 1.19 9.53 20.79
C PRO A 152 -0.27 9.59 21.25
N GLU A 153 -1.12 10.15 20.41
CA GLU A 153 -2.57 10.13 20.56
C GLU A 153 -3.14 9.16 19.54
N PHE A 154 -3.92 8.18 20.00
CA PHE A 154 -4.56 7.21 19.13
C PHE A 154 -6.07 7.41 19.11
N GLU A 155 -6.67 7.23 17.93
CA GLU A 155 -8.11 7.21 17.77
C GLU A 155 -8.65 5.81 18.06
N GLY A 156 -9.73 5.76 18.84
CA GLY A 156 -10.45 4.51 19.16
C GLY A 156 -9.82 3.68 20.28
N GLN A 157 -10.62 2.72 20.78
CA GLN A 157 -10.23 1.87 21.91
C GLN A 157 -9.07 0.91 21.57
N THR A 158 -8.92 0.52 20.30
CA THR A 158 -7.94 -0.48 19.86
C THR A 158 -6.60 0.10 19.43
N GLN A 159 -6.35 1.40 19.64
CA GLN A 159 -5.12 2.10 19.24
C GLN A 159 -4.71 1.82 17.78
N THR A 160 -5.68 1.78 16.86
CA THR A 160 -5.47 1.33 15.48
C THR A 160 -5.09 2.45 14.53
N ARG A 161 -5.29 3.71 14.93
CA ARG A 161 -5.03 4.89 14.10
C ARG A 161 -4.32 6.00 14.89
N LEU A 162 -3.23 6.52 14.35
CA LEU A 162 -2.50 7.66 14.94
C LEU A 162 -3.22 8.97 14.63
N GLY A 163 -3.50 9.77 15.66
CA GLY A 163 -4.34 10.98 15.59
C GLY A 163 -3.58 12.31 15.68
N ASN A 164 -2.30 12.32 16.05
CA ASN A 164 -1.57 13.59 16.22
C ASN A 164 -1.41 14.34 14.87
N PRO A 165 -2.01 15.53 14.68
CA PRO A 165 -2.05 16.19 13.39
C PRO A 165 -0.67 16.71 12.93
N TYR A 166 0.17 17.17 13.86
CA TYR A 166 1.50 17.72 13.54
C TYR A 166 2.45 16.68 12.91
N ILE A 167 2.23 15.38 13.20
CA ILE A 167 3.04 14.30 12.63
C ILE A 167 2.89 14.23 11.11
N ARG A 168 1.67 14.48 10.61
CA ARG A 168 1.39 14.45 9.18
C ARG A 168 2.30 15.39 8.42
N GLU A 169 2.42 16.63 8.89
CA GLU A 169 3.22 17.66 8.24
C GLU A 169 4.72 17.33 8.30
N ILE A 170 5.20 16.88 9.46
CA ILE A 170 6.61 16.52 9.66
C ILE A 170 7.02 15.35 8.74
N VAL A 171 6.15 14.34 8.62
CA VAL A 171 6.37 13.21 7.72
C VAL A 171 6.27 13.65 6.25
N ASP A 172 5.26 14.46 5.89
CA ASP A 172 5.06 14.95 4.52
C ASP A 172 6.29 15.70 4.00
N GLN A 173 6.82 16.64 4.79
CA GLN A 173 8.01 17.41 4.45
C GLN A 173 9.27 16.54 4.35
N SER A 174 9.42 15.57 5.27
CA SER A 174 10.60 14.71 5.30
C SER A 174 10.67 13.77 4.10
N VAL A 175 9.53 13.15 3.75
CA VAL A 175 9.42 12.30 2.56
C VAL A 175 9.63 13.12 1.29
N GLN A 176 9.06 14.34 1.22
CA GLN A 176 9.18 15.19 0.04
C GLN A 176 10.64 15.56 -0.21
N MET A 177 11.36 15.96 0.84
CA MET A 177 12.77 16.33 0.75
C MET A 177 13.61 15.16 0.25
N TYR A 178 13.48 14.00 0.89
CA TYR A 178 14.21 12.79 0.52
C TYR A 178 13.94 12.35 -0.93
N LEU A 179 12.66 12.23 -1.32
CA LEU A 179 12.31 11.81 -2.68
C LEU A 179 12.75 12.83 -3.74
N THR A 180 12.67 14.12 -3.44
CA THR A 180 13.13 15.17 -4.36
C THR A 180 14.63 15.08 -4.60
N GLU A 181 15.43 14.84 -3.56
CA GLU A 181 16.86 14.66 -3.67
C GLU A 181 17.20 13.36 -4.42
N TYR A 182 16.54 12.26 -4.05
CA TYR A 182 16.76 10.97 -4.69
C TYR A 182 16.45 10.99 -6.19
N PHE A 183 15.28 11.49 -6.59
CA PHE A 183 14.88 11.51 -8.00
C PHE A 183 15.70 12.46 -8.87
N LYS A 184 16.34 13.48 -8.29
CA LYS A 184 17.31 14.31 -9.02
C LYS A 184 18.57 13.53 -9.41
N LEU A 185 18.96 12.55 -8.61
CA LEU A 185 20.13 11.71 -8.86
C LEU A 185 19.78 10.46 -9.69
N HIS A 186 18.54 10.00 -9.60
CA HIS A 186 18.05 8.75 -10.21
C HIS A 186 16.83 9.02 -11.11
N GLN A 187 17.09 9.61 -12.27
CA GLN A 187 16.07 9.99 -13.25
C GLN A 187 15.38 8.77 -13.90
N ASP A 188 16.14 7.70 -14.12
CA ASP A 188 15.68 6.41 -14.66
C ASP A 188 14.60 5.76 -13.78
N VAL A 189 14.80 5.79 -12.46
CA VAL A 189 13.83 5.31 -11.48
C VAL A 189 12.57 6.18 -11.50
N LEU A 190 12.73 7.50 -11.55
CA LEU A 190 11.62 8.45 -11.61
C LEU A 190 10.74 8.21 -12.85
N GLU A 191 11.36 8.08 -14.03
CA GLU A 191 10.65 7.84 -15.29
C GLU A 191 9.90 6.52 -15.28
N SER A 192 10.49 5.47 -14.69
CA SER A 192 9.84 4.18 -14.52
C SER A 192 8.58 4.27 -13.63
N ILE A 193 8.65 5.02 -12.53
CA ILE A 193 7.51 5.25 -11.63
C ILE A 193 6.41 6.08 -12.32
N ILE A 194 6.79 7.13 -13.05
CA ILE A 194 5.85 7.98 -13.80
C ILE A 194 5.17 7.16 -14.90
N SER A 195 5.92 6.34 -15.63
CA SER A 195 5.39 5.46 -16.68
C SER A 195 4.36 4.47 -16.12
N LYS A 196 4.65 3.84 -14.97
CA LYS A 196 3.68 2.96 -14.30
C LYS A 196 2.43 3.73 -13.87
N SER A 197 2.59 4.92 -13.28
CA SER A 197 1.48 5.78 -12.86
C SER A 197 0.60 6.22 -14.04
N PHE A 198 1.22 6.46 -15.20
CA PHE A 198 0.53 6.83 -16.43
C PHE A 198 -0.29 5.67 -17.01
N ASN A 199 0.26 4.46 -16.99
CA ASN A 199 -0.46 3.26 -17.41
C ASN A 199 -1.67 2.97 -16.49
N ALA A 200 -1.51 3.13 -15.17
CA ALA A 200 -2.58 3.06 -14.20
C ALA A 200 -3.70 4.07 -14.50
N TYR A 201 -3.33 5.32 -14.77
CA TYR A 201 -4.25 6.39 -15.15
C TYR A 201 -5.04 6.07 -16.43
N LYS A 202 -4.36 5.64 -17.50
CA LYS A 202 -4.99 5.24 -18.77
C LYS A 202 -5.98 4.10 -18.58
N THR A 203 -5.61 3.11 -17.77
CA THR A 203 -6.47 1.96 -17.46
C THR A 203 -7.72 2.42 -16.71
N ALA A 204 -7.59 3.29 -15.71
CA ALA A 204 -8.71 3.86 -14.98
C ALA A 204 -9.65 4.69 -15.88
N LEU A 205 -9.09 5.47 -16.81
CA LEU A 205 -9.86 6.25 -17.79
C LEU A 205 -10.66 5.35 -18.74
N ALA A 206 -10.03 4.28 -19.25
CA ALA A 206 -10.68 3.32 -20.13
C ALA A 206 -11.84 2.59 -19.41
N LEU A 207 -11.61 2.14 -18.18
CA LEU A 207 -12.65 1.51 -17.35
C LEU A 207 -13.81 2.46 -17.05
N LYS A 208 -13.53 3.74 -16.78
CA LYS A 208 -14.57 4.75 -16.59
C LYS A 208 -15.42 4.91 -17.85
N LYS A 209 -14.79 5.07 -19.02
CA LYS A 209 -15.49 5.17 -20.31
C LYS A 209 -16.35 3.93 -20.58
N ALA A 210 -15.84 2.73 -20.31
CA ALA A 210 -16.59 1.49 -20.49
C ALA A 210 -17.85 1.43 -19.59
N ARG A 211 -17.72 1.82 -18.32
CA ARG A 211 -18.86 1.89 -17.37
C ARG A 211 -19.89 2.93 -17.80
N ASP A 212 -19.45 4.08 -18.28
CA ASP A 212 -20.33 5.15 -18.74
C ASP A 212 -21.13 4.72 -19.98
N LEU A 213 -20.51 4.01 -20.94
CA LEU A 213 -21.18 3.43 -22.11
C LEU A 213 -22.24 2.38 -21.74
N ILE A 214 -21.94 1.51 -20.77
CA ILE A 214 -22.92 0.52 -20.27
C ILE A 214 -24.11 1.23 -19.63
N ARG A 215 -23.85 2.27 -18.82
CA ARG A 215 -24.91 3.04 -18.17
C ARG A 215 -25.75 3.84 -19.16
N SER A 216 -25.16 4.46 -20.18
CA SER A 216 -25.91 5.19 -21.21
C SER A 216 -26.75 4.26 -22.09
N ASN A 217 -26.22 3.07 -22.43
CA ASN A 217 -26.96 2.09 -23.24
C ASN A 217 -28.07 1.39 -22.45
N SER A 218 -27.95 1.26 -21.12
CA SER A 218 -29.03 0.73 -20.27
C SER A 218 -30.29 1.60 -20.22
N VAL A 219 -30.20 2.87 -20.65
CA VAL A 219 -31.38 3.76 -20.77
C VAL A 219 -32.08 3.59 -22.13
N SER A 220 -31.39 3.06 -23.14
CA SER A 220 -31.93 2.86 -24.50
C SER A 220 -32.47 1.44 -24.75
N MET A 221 -32.31 0.52 -23.79
CA MET A 221 -32.81 -0.85 -23.91
C MET A 221 -34.00 -1.03 -22.96
N PRO A 222 -35.24 -1.14 -23.45
CA PRO A 222 -36.27 -1.81 -22.67
C PRO A 222 -35.84 -3.28 -22.59
N CYS A 223 -35.22 -3.69 -21.48
CA CYS A 223 -35.14 -5.10 -21.15
C CYS A 223 -36.57 -5.57 -20.85
N THR A 224 -37.31 -5.92 -21.89
CA THR A 224 -38.43 -6.84 -21.77
C THR A 224 -37.82 -8.14 -21.28
N ILE A 225 -38.02 -8.43 -20.00
CA ILE A 225 -37.76 -9.75 -19.43
C ILE A 225 -38.81 -10.68 -20.05
N HIS A 226 -38.56 -11.14 -21.27
CA HIS A 226 -39.21 -12.35 -21.76
C HIS A 226 -38.43 -13.53 -21.18
N GLU A 227 -39.03 -14.14 -20.15
CA GLU A 227 -39.14 -15.61 -20.00
C GLU A 227 -37.83 -16.42 -20.15
N ILE A 228 -37.29 -17.08 -19.13
CA ILE A 228 -37.88 -18.08 -18.24
C ILE A 228 -36.87 -18.31 -17.11
N MET A 229 -37.33 -18.39 -15.86
CA MET A 229 -36.94 -19.46 -14.92
C MET A 229 -37.80 -19.34 -13.66
N THR A 230 -38.95 -20.00 -13.72
CA THR A 230 -39.62 -20.49 -12.51
C THR A 230 -38.63 -21.44 -11.84
N ILE A 231 -38.14 -21.05 -10.66
CA ILE A 231 -37.29 -21.92 -9.84
C ILE A 231 -38.22 -22.94 -9.18
N ASP A 232 -38.27 -24.16 -9.71
CA ASP A 232 -38.70 -25.31 -8.92
C ASP A 232 -37.52 -25.75 -8.02
N SER A 233 -37.80 -25.99 -6.75
CA SER A 233 -36.83 -25.99 -5.65
C SER A 233 -36.14 -27.35 -5.42
N SER A 234 -36.04 -28.22 -6.44
CA SER A 234 -35.75 -29.64 -6.19
C SER A 234 -34.50 -30.23 -6.84
N GLU A 235 -33.77 -29.58 -7.75
CA GLU A 235 -32.57 -30.21 -8.35
C GLU A 235 -31.32 -29.32 -8.36
N LYS A 236 -30.29 -29.79 -7.63
CA LYS A 236 -28.93 -29.26 -7.61
C LYS A 236 -28.12 -29.87 -8.76
N THR A 237 -27.98 -29.16 -9.88
CA THR A 237 -26.79 -29.22 -10.75
C THR A 237 -26.79 -28.06 -11.75
N VAL A 238 -25.71 -27.28 -11.78
CA VAL A 238 -25.46 -26.25 -12.80
C VAL A 238 -24.46 -26.81 -13.79
N ASN A 239 -24.86 -26.99 -15.05
CA ASN A 239 -23.96 -27.30 -16.17
C ASN A 239 -23.65 -26.02 -16.93
N TYR A 240 -22.38 -25.66 -17.04
CA TYR A 240 -21.90 -24.57 -17.90
C TYR A 240 -21.52 -25.14 -19.28
N GLY A 241 -22.37 -24.91 -20.28
CA GLY A 241 -22.04 -25.13 -21.69
C GLY A 241 -21.60 -23.82 -22.34
N VAL A 242 -20.35 -23.74 -22.78
CA VAL A 242 -19.81 -22.63 -23.56
C VAL A 242 -20.23 -22.82 -25.02
N GLY A 243 -21.12 -21.96 -25.52
CA GLY A 243 -21.46 -21.86 -26.94
C GLY A 243 -20.93 -20.55 -27.51
N LEU A 244 -19.81 -20.65 -28.24
CA LEU A 244 -19.26 -19.60 -29.08
C LEU A 244 -19.97 -19.70 -30.43
N GLU A 245 -20.77 -18.71 -30.84
CA GLU A 245 -21.08 -18.52 -32.25
C GLU A 245 -20.82 -17.06 -32.62
N MET A 246 -19.88 -16.88 -33.55
CA MET A 246 -19.69 -15.67 -34.32
C MET A 246 -20.70 -15.64 -35.46
N LEU A 247 -21.38 -14.52 -35.62
CA LEU A 247 -21.80 -13.97 -36.91
C LEU A 247 -21.52 -12.45 -36.89
#